data_AF-A0A3S4IUM4-F1
#
_entry.id   AF-A0A3S4IUM4-F1
#
_cell.length_a   1.000
_cell.length_b   1.000
_cell.length_c   1.000
_cell.angle_alpha   90.00
_cell.angle_beta   90.00
_cell.angle_gamma   90.00
#
_symmetry.space_group_name_H-M   'P 1'
#
loop_
_entity.id
_entity.type
_entity.pdbx_description
1 polymer ?
#
loop_
_entity_poly.entity_id
_entity_poly.type
_entity_poly.pdbx_seq_one_letter_code
_entity_poly.pdbx_strand_id
1 'polypeptide(L)'
;MSPVAQVYSGHQFGVWAGQLGDGRGILLGEQLLADGSTLDWHLKGAGLTPYSRMGDGRAVLRSTIRESLASEAMHYLGIPTTRALSIVTSDTPVQRETQETGAMLMRLAQSHMRFGHFEHFYYRREPEKVQQLADFAIRHYWPQWQDVPEKYALWFEEVAARTGRLIAEWQTVGFCARRYEYG
;
A
#
# COMPACT_ATOMS: atom_id res chain seq x y z
N MET A 1 -11.39 5.44 15.63
CA MET A 1 -10.98 5.31 14.22
C MET A 1 -11.18 6.67 13.54
N SER A 2 -10.16 7.18 12.85
CA SER A 2 -10.17 8.48 12.16
C SER A 2 -9.79 8.25 10.70
N PRO A 3 -10.77 8.01 9.81
CA PRO A 3 -10.48 7.59 8.44
C PRO A 3 -9.71 8.65 7.66
N VAL A 4 -8.67 8.24 6.94
CA VAL A 4 -7.82 9.12 6.13
C VAL A 4 -7.47 8.47 4.80
N ALA A 5 -7.41 9.27 3.74
CA ALA A 5 -6.80 8.88 2.48
C ALA A 5 -5.38 9.47 2.44
N GLN A 6 -4.36 8.66 2.15
CA GLN A 6 -2.97 9.12 2.15
C GLN A 6 -2.60 9.72 0.80
N VAL A 7 -1.75 10.75 0.82
CA VAL A 7 -1.12 11.29 -0.39
C VAL A 7 0.23 10.60 -0.63
N TYR A 8 0.49 10.24 -1.88
CA TYR A 8 1.80 9.83 -2.35
C TYR A 8 1.94 10.19 -3.83
N SER A 9 3.12 9.99 -4.39
CA SER A 9 3.41 10.14 -5.81
C SER A 9 4.11 8.89 -6.33
N GLY A 10 4.63 8.92 -7.54
CA GLY A 10 5.59 7.91 -7.97
C GLY A 10 5.82 7.88 -9.47
N HIS A 11 6.74 7.02 -9.86
CA HIS A 11 7.02 6.72 -11.26
C HIS A 11 6.09 5.60 -11.75
N GLN A 12 5.28 5.87 -12.77
CA GLN A 12 4.49 4.85 -13.47
C GLN A 12 5.21 4.53 -14.79
N PHE A 13 5.57 3.26 -14.99
CA PHE A 13 6.29 2.80 -16.19
C PHE A 13 7.56 3.61 -16.51
N GLY A 14 8.31 3.98 -15.47
CA GLY A 14 9.57 4.73 -15.60
C GLY A 14 9.40 6.26 -15.78
N VAL A 15 8.16 6.77 -15.83
CA VAL A 15 7.89 8.20 -15.99
C VAL A 15 7.25 8.78 -14.73
N TRP A 16 7.66 9.98 -14.34
CA TRP A 16 7.07 10.69 -13.21
C TRP A 16 5.58 10.97 -13.46
N ALA A 17 4.71 10.39 -12.62
CA ALA A 17 3.26 10.49 -12.78
C ALA A 17 2.63 11.66 -11.97
N GLY A 18 3.45 12.47 -11.30
CA GLY A 18 2.97 13.54 -10.44
C GLY A 18 2.28 13.02 -9.17
N GLN A 19 1.26 13.73 -8.72
CA GLN A 19 0.50 13.36 -7.52
C GLN A 19 -0.39 12.13 -7.78
N LEU A 20 -0.25 11.14 -6.92
CA LEU A 20 -1.13 9.97 -6.79
C LEU A 20 -1.88 10.09 -5.45
N GLY A 21 -1.89 9.02 -4.64
CA GLY A 21 -2.60 8.94 -3.38
C GLY A 21 -3.61 7.79 -3.37
N ASP A 22 -4.29 7.64 -2.24
CA ASP A 22 -5.34 6.64 -2.07
C ASP A 22 -6.61 7.05 -2.83
N GLY A 23 -6.60 6.90 -4.15
CA GLY A 23 -7.69 7.33 -5.02
C GLY A 23 -8.94 6.46 -5.01
N ARG A 24 -8.90 5.31 -4.32
CA ARG A 24 -10.06 4.40 -4.13
C ARG A 24 -9.93 3.60 -2.83
N GLY A 25 -9.22 4.14 -1.85
CA GLY A 25 -8.85 3.47 -0.63
C GLY A 25 -8.91 4.43 0.54
N ILE A 26 -9.19 3.92 1.73
CA ILE A 26 -9.18 4.71 2.96
C ILE A 26 -8.51 3.86 4.04
N LEU A 27 -7.52 4.42 4.72
CA LEU A 27 -7.05 3.91 6.01
C LEU A 27 -8.10 4.27 7.06
N LEU A 28 -8.88 3.29 7.51
CA LEU A 28 -9.91 3.50 8.55
C LEU A 28 -9.29 3.81 9.91
N GLY A 29 -8.11 3.24 10.16
CA GLY A 29 -7.30 3.47 11.35
C GLY A 29 -6.29 2.36 11.57
N GLU A 30 -5.54 2.51 12.64
CA GLU A 30 -4.54 1.56 13.12
C GLU A 30 -5.09 0.82 14.34
N GLN A 31 -5.06 -0.51 14.31
CA GLN A 31 -5.42 -1.35 15.44
C GLN A 31 -4.14 -1.71 16.22
N LEU A 32 -4.12 -1.40 17.51
CA LEU A 32 -3.11 -1.92 18.44
C LEU A 32 -3.49 -3.34 18.85
N LEU A 33 -2.58 -4.29 18.64
CA LEU A 33 -2.74 -5.69 19.03
C LEU A 33 -2.24 -5.92 20.47
N ALA A 34 -2.60 -7.07 21.04
CA ALA A 34 -2.21 -7.44 22.40
C ALA A 34 -0.69 -7.61 22.58
N ASP A 35 0.04 -7.90 21.50
CA ASP A 35 1.51 -8.01 21.49
C ASP A 35 2.22 -6.66 21.32
N GLY A 36 1.46 -5.56 21.25
CA GLY A 36 1.98 -4.20 21.07
C GLY A 36 2.24 -3.82 19.61
N SER A 37 2.07 -4.73 18.65
CA SER A 37 2.17 -4.39 17.23
C SER A 37 0.94 -3.66 16.73
N THR A 38 1.08 -2.93 15.62
CA THR A 38 -0.02 -2.20 14.97
C THR A 38 -0.35 -2.78 13.61
N LEU A 39 -1.65 -2.77 13.27
CA LEU A 39 -2.15 -3.14 11.94
C LEU A 39 -3.03 -2.04 11.37
N ASP A 40 -2.70 -1.61 10.16
CA ASP A 40 -3.54 -0.75 9.33
C ASP A 40 -4.79 -1.50 8.86
N TRP A 41 -5.95 -0.86 8.98
CA TRP A 41 -7.19 -1.30 8.36
C TRP A 41 -7.47 -0.44 7.13
N HIS A 42 -7.06 -0.90 5.96
CA HIS A 42 -7.21 -0.16 4.71
C HIS A 42 -8.36 -0.73 3.86
N LEU A 43 -9.45 0.01 3.76
CA LEU A 43 -10.63 -0.36 2.99
C LEU A 43 -10.46 0.07 1.52
N LYS A 44 -10.19 -0.90 0.64
CA LYS A 44 -10.15 -0.70 -0.81
C LYS A 44 -11.57 -0.72 -1.37
N GLY A 45 -11.89 0.20 -2.29
CA GLY A 45 -13.20 0.38 -2.90
C GLY A 45 -14.15 1.28 -2.10
N ALA A 46 -13.63 1.99 -1.09
CA ALA A 46 -14.42 2.77 -0.15
C ALA A 46 -15.18 3.96 -0.77
N GLY A 47 -14.77 4.42 -1.96
CA GLY A 47 -15.37 5.55 -2.64
C GLY A 47 -14.35 6.60 -3.09
N LEU A 48 -14.87 7.75 -3.51
CA LEU A 48 -14.05 8.87 -3.96
C LEU A 48 -13.27 9.50 -2.81
N THR A 49 -12.08 10.00 -3.14
CA THR A 49 -11.19 10.75 -2.25
C THR A 49 -10.63 11.95 -3.02
N PRO A 50 -9.95 12.91 -2.36
CA PRO A 50 -9.22 13.97 -3.05
C PRO A 50 -8.16 13.47 -4.05
N TYR A 51 -7.81 12.18 -3.99
CA TYR A 51 -6.78 11.55 -4.82
C TYR A 51 -7.34 10.63 -5.93
N SER A 52 -8.67 10.60 -6.12
CA SER A 52 -9.32 9.73 -7.11
C SER A 52 -8.97 10.06 -8.57
N ARG A 53 -8.48 11.28 -8.84
CA ARG A 53 -8.24 11.79 -10.20
C ARG A 53 -9.51 11.60 -11.04
N MET A 54 -9.41 10.89 -12.16
CA MET A 54 -10.54 10.59 -13.06
C MET A 54 -11.25 9.26 -12.72
N GLY A 55 -10.81 8.56 -11.67
CA GLY A 55 -11.40 7.28 -11.26
C GLY A 55 -12.67 7.47 -10.42
N ASP A 56 -13.52 6.44 -10.40
CA ASP A 56 -14.79 6.42 -9.66
C ASP A 56 -14.66 6.10 -8.16
N GLY A 57 -13.44 5.85 -7.68
CA GLY A 57 -13.19 5.47 -6.29
C GLY A 57 -13.64 4.05 -5.93
N ARG A 58 -14.05 3.22 -6.90
CA ARG A 58 -14.60 1.89 -6.67
C ARG A 58 -13.62 0.76 -7.01
N ALA A 59 -13.84 -0.38 -6.37
CA ALA A 59 -13.28 -1.66 -6.78
C ALA A 59 -14.42 -2.57 -7.27
N VAL A 60 -14.07 -3.52 -8.13
CA VAL A 60 -14.98 -4.51 -8.71
C VAL A 60 -14.74 -5.88 -8.09
N LEU A 61 -15.77 -6.72 -8.06
CA LEU A 61 -15.74 -8.03 -7.39
C LEU A 61 -14.60 -8.93 -7.89
N ARG A 62 -14.34 -8.98 -9.21
CA ARG A 62 -13.22 -9.76 -9.76
C ARG A 62 -11.86 -9.31 -9.21
N SER A 63 -11.69 -8.01 -9.00
CA SER A 63 -10.43 -7.43 -8.53
C SER A 63 -10.21 -7.72 -7.05
N THR A 64 -11.26 -7.63 -6.24
CA THR A 64 -11.19 -7.92 -4.79
C THR A 64 -10.96 -9.41 -4.52
N ILE A 65 -11.59 -10.31 -5.29
CA ILE A 65 -11.38 -11.76 -5.18
C ILE A 65 -9.93 -12.11 -5.53
N ARG A 66 -9.41 -11.61 -6.66
CA ARG A 66 -8.03 -11.88 -7.07
C ARG A 66 -7.00 -11.36 -6.06
N GLU A 67 -7.21 -10.16 -5.52
CA GLU A 67 -6.32 -9.60 -4.50
C GLU A 67 -6.36 -10.44 -3.22
N SER A 68 -7.55 -10.85 -2.75
CA SER A 68 -7.66 -11.70 -1.56
C SER A 68 -6.94 -13.04 -1.73
N LEU A 69 -7.22 -13.76 -2.84
CA LEU A 69 -6.59 -15.05 -3.12
C LEU A 69 -5.07 -14.92 -3.23
N ALA A 70 -4.57 -13.90 -3.95
CA ALA A 70 -3.13 -13.70 -4.09
C ALA A 70 -2.47 -13.30 -2.77
N SER A 71 -3.08 -12.40 -2.00
CA SER A 71 -2.59 -11.97 -0.68
C SER A 71 -2.42 -13.16 0.26
N GLU A 72 -3.45 -13.99 0.40
CA GLU A 72 -3.40 -15.11 1.33
C GLU A 72 -2.51 -16.25 0.81
N ALA A 73 -2.52 -16.53 -0.50
CA ALA A 73 -1.60 -17.50 -1.10
C ALA A 73 -0.13 -17.13 -0.86
N MET A 74 0.23 -15.86 -1.08
CA MET A 74 1.60 -15.38 -0.83
C MET A 74 1.98 -15.50 0.65
N HIS A 75 1.06 -15.21 1.56
CA HIS A 75 1.29 -15.38 3.00
C HIS A 75 1.55 -16.84 3.37
N TYR A 76 0.75 -17.78 2.86
CA TYR A 76 0.93 -19.21 3.13
C TYR A 76 2.15 -19.82 2.40
N LEU A 77 2.65 -19.17 1.35
CA LEU A 77 3.95 -19.48 0.75
C LEU A 77 5.14 -18.93 1.56
N GLY A 78 4.89 -18.21 2.66
CA GLY A 78 5.92 -17.58 3.48
C GLY A 78 6.47 -16.27 2.91
N ILE A 79 5.88 -15.73 1.85
CA ILE A 79 6.36 -14.53 1.17
C ILE A 79 5.70 -13.27 1.79
N PRO A 80 6.47 -12.23 2.16
CA PRO A 80 5.92 -11.00 2.73
C PRO A 80 4.89 -10.34 1.81
N THR A 81 3.72 -10.05 2.36
CA THR A 81 2.56 -9.54 1.62
C THR A 81 1.59 -8.83 2.57
N THR A 82 0.71 -7.99 2.02
CA THR A 82 -0.47 -7.51 2.74
C THR A 82 -1.50 -8.63 2.87
N ARG A 83 -2.29 -8.61 3.95
CA ARG A 83 -3.32 -9.62 4.24
C ARG A 83 -4.71 -9.16 3.83
N ALA A 84 -5.58 -10.10 3.50
CA ALA A 84 -6.96 -9.84 3.11
C ALA A 84 -7.91 -10.38 4.18
N LEU A 85 -8.60 -9.49 4.88
CA LEU A 85 -9.48 -9.87 5.99
C LEU A 85 -10.90 -10.20 5.52
N SER A 86 -11.49 -9.39 4.64
CA SER A 86 -12.87 -9.58 4.20
C SER A 86 -13.14 -8.96 2.83
N ILE A 87 -14.08 -9.58 2.10
CA ILE A 87 -14.67 -9.04 0.86
C ILE A 87 -16.15 -8.78 1.11
N VAL A 88 -16.63 -7.61 0.70
CA VAL A 88 -18.06 -7.27 0.69
C VAL A 88 -18.45 -6.89 -0.73
N THR A 89 -19.53 -7.46 -1.25
CA THR A 89 -20.08 -7.11 -2.58
C THR A 89 -21.35 -6.26 -2.44
N SER A 90 -21.79 -5.64 -3.54
CA SER A 90 -23.04 -4.87 -3.57
C SER A 90 -23.67 -4.92 -4.96
N ASP A 91 -24.95 -4.55 -5.08
CA ASP A 91 -25.63 -4.39 -6.37
C ASP A 91 -25.23 -3.08 -7.09
N THR A 92 -24.21 -2.36 -6.60
CA THR A 92 -23.75 -1.11 -7.23
C THR A 92 -23.06 -1.42 -8.55
N PRO A 93 -23.57 -0.92 -9.70
CA PRO A 93 -22.90 -1.13 -10.97
C PRO A 93 -21.65 -0.26 -11.07
N VAL A 94 -20.56 -0.84 -11.56
CA VAL A 94 -19.27 -0.17 -11.76
C VAL A 94 -18.83 -0.40 -13.20
N GLN A 95 -18.67 0.69 -13.97
CA GLN A 95 -18.30 0.61 -15.37
C GLN A 95 -16.79 0.38 -15.55
N ARG A 96 -16.41 -0.70 -16.23
CA ARG A 96 -15.04 -0.96 -16.73
C ARG A 96 -15.14 -1.29 -18.22
N GLU A 97 -14.40 -2.27 -18.70
CA GLU A 97 -14.57 -2.82 -20.06
C GLU A 97 -15.99 -3.39 -20.25
N THR A 98 -16.59 -3.87 -19.17
CA THR A 98 -18.01 -4.25 -19.07
C THR A 98 -18.61 -3.67 -17.78
N GLN A 99 -19.93 -3.73 -17.64
CA GLN A 99 -20.57 -3.41 -16.37
C GLN A 99 -20.28 -4.52 -15.35
N GLU A 100 -19.69 -4.14 -14.22
CA GLU A 100 -19.28 -5.08 -13.17
C GLU A 100 -19.94 -4.75 -11.83
N THR A 101 -19.89 -5.71 -10.91
CA THR A 101 -20.39 -5.60 -9.54
C THR A 101 -19.38 -4.89 -8.66
N GLY A 102 -19.82 -3.82 -7.97
CA GLY A 102 -19.04 -3.15 -6.94
C GLY A 102 -18.67 -4.08 -5.78
N ALA A 103 -17.46 -3.90 -5.27
CA ALA A 103 -16.99 -4.62 -4.09
C ALA A 103 -15.98 -3.80 -3.29
N MET A 104 -15.80 -4.18 -2.03
CA MET A 104 -14.78 -3.66 -1.14
C MET A 104 -13.93 -4.81 -0.58
N LEU A 105 -12.67 -4.51 -0.29
CA LEU A 105 -11.72 -5.42 0.34
C LEU A 105 -11.13 -4.73 1.58
N MET A 106 -11.20 -5.39 2.72
CA MET A 106 -10.45 -4.99 3.92
C MET A 106 -9.04 -5.55 3.84
N ARG A 107 -8.05 -4.67 3.63
CA ARG A 107 -6.64 -5.03 3.59
C ARG A 107 -5.97 -4.69 4.91
N LEU A 108 -5.20 -5.64 5.44
CA LEU A 108 -4.40 -5.47 6.64
C LEU A 108 -2.91 -5.46 6.30
N ALA A 109 -2.15 -4.59 6.95
CA ALA A 109 -0.70 -4.53 6.87
C ALA A 109 -0.14 -3.85 8.12
N GLN A 110 1.14 -4.07 8.43
CA GLN A 110 1.81 -3.25 9.46
C GLN A 110 1.94 -1.78 9.02
N SER A 111 2.05 -1.55 7.70
CA SER A 111 2.13 -0.21 7.13
C SER A 111 1.66 -0.20 5.67
N HIS A 112 1.02 0.89 5.27
CA HIS A 112 0.76 1.24 3.87
C HIS A 112 1.78 2.21 3.27
N MET A 113 2.90 2.45 3.96
CA MET A 113 4.00 3.25 3.44
C MET A 113 4.57 2.67 2.13
N ARG A 114 5.02 3.54 1.23
CA ARG A 114 5.50 3.24 -0.13
C ARG A 114 6.68 4.14 -0.42
N PHE A 115 7.56 3.74 -1.35
CA PHE A 115 8.62 4.62 -1.87
C PHE A 115 8.06 5.95 -2.37
N GLY A 116 6.89 5.89 -3.03
CA GLY A 116 6.14 7.05 -3.51
C GLY A 116 5.74 8.09 -2.46
N HIS A 117 5.66 7.73 -1.17
CA HIS A 117 5.42 8.70 -0.10
C HIS A 117 6.62 9.63 0.09
N PHE A 118 7.84 9.07 0.04
CA PHE A 118 9.08 9.85 0.11
C PHE A 118 9.28 10.67 -1.17
N GLU A 119 9.04 10.07 -2.34
CA GLU A 119 9.12 10.79 -3.63
C GLU A 119 8.17 12.00 -3.67
N HIS A 120 6.96 11.88 -3.12
CA HIS A 120 5.98 12.97 -3.09
C HIS A 120 6.55 14.25 -2.46
N PHE A 121 7.11 14.14 -1.26
CA PHE A 121 7.65 15.30 -0.54
C PHE A 121 9.00 15.73 -1.07
N TYR A 122 9.81 14.80 -1.59
CA TYR A 122 11.08 15.11 -2.24
C TYR A 122 10.89 16.03 -3.46
N TYR A 123 10.01 15.65 -4.41
CA TYR A 123 9.78 16.46 -5.61
C TYR A 123 9.00 17.74 -5.35
N ARG A 124 8.33 17.87 -4.19
CA ARG A 124 7.74 19.12 -3.69
C ARG A 124 8.74 20.06 -3.04
N ARG A 125 10.00 19.66 -2.88
CA ARG A 125 11.05 20.40 -2.16
C ARG A 125 10.67 20.64 -0.69
N GLU A 126 10.06 19.64 -0.06
CA GLU A 126 9.68 19.62 1.37
C GLU A 126 10.56 18.58 2.13
N PRO A 127 11.89 18.75 2.20
CA PRO A 127 12.82 17.75 2.76
C PRO A 127 12.56 17.43 4.23
N GLU A 128 12.04 18.39 5.00
CA GLU A 128 11.64 18.19 6.39
C GLU A 128 10.55 17.13 6.53
N LYS A 129 9.64 17.01 5.55
CA LYS A 129 8.60 15.97 5.55
C LYS A 129 9.13 14.62 5.10
N VAL A 130 10.11 14.60 4.19
CA VAL A 130 10.84 13.36 3.84
C VAL A 130 11.53 12.81 5.10
N GLN A 131 12.21 13.67 5.85
CA GLN A 131 12.84 13.30 7.11
C GLN A 131 11.81 12.84 8.14
N GLN A 132 10.69 13.57 8.29
CA GLN A 132 9.62 13.20 9.22
C GLN A 132 9.05 11.80 8.92
N LEU A 133 8.86 11.45 7.64
CA LEU A 133 8.41 10.12 7.23
C LEU A 133 9.46 9.05 7.55
N ALA A 134 10.75 9.33 7.32
CA ALA A 134 11.83 8.41 7.65
C ALA A 134 11.94 8.17 9.16
N ASP A 135 11.87 9.25 9.95
CA ASP A 135 11.85 9.18 11.41
C ASP A 135 10.62 8.42 11.94
N PHE A 136 9.45 8.60 11.31
CA PHE A 136 8.26 7.80 11.61
C PHE A 136 8.51 6.32 11.29
N ALA A 137 9.01 6.01 10.09
CA ALA A 137 9.26 4.64 9.68
C ALA A 137 10.25 3.92 10.61
N ILE A 138 11.37 4.56 10.95
CA ILE A 138 12.40 4.00 11.84
C ILE A 138 11.81 3.76 13.23
N ARG A 139 11.16 4.75 13.83
CA ARG A 139 10.58 4.63 15.18
C ARG A 139 9.59 3.48 15.31
N HIS A 140 8.75 3.26 14.30
CA HIS A 140 7.66 2.29 14.38
C HIS A 140 8.03 0.89 13.87
N TYR A 141 8.91 0.78 12.86
CA TYR A 141 9.17 -0.49 12.19
C TYR A 141 10.63 -0.97 12.31
N TRP A 142 11.55 -0.08 12.73
CA TRP A 142 12.95 -0.39 13.02
C TRP A 142 13.45 0.31 14.30
N PRO A 143 12.75 0.16 15.44
CA PRO A 143 13.05 0.90 16.67
C PRO A 143 14.48 0.68 17.18
N GLN A 144 15.11 -0.44 16.82
CA GLN A 144 16.51 -0.74 17.16
C GLN A 144 17.53 0.29 16.64
N TRP A 145 17.14 1.13 15.67
CA TRP A 145 18.02 2.16 15.11
C TRP A 145 17.64 3.58 15.53
N GLN A 146 16.62 3.76 16.37
CA GLN A 146 16.10 5.09 16.71
C GLN A 146 17.19 6.06 17.23
N ASP A 147 18.10 5.55 18.05
CA ASP A 147 19.15 6.32 18.73
C ASP A 147 20.55 6.10 18.11
N VAL A 148 20.63 5.52 16.91
CA VAL A 148 21.90 5.29 16.20
C VAL A 148 22.21 6.50 15.30
N PRO A 149 23.43 7.07 15.33
CA PRO A 149 23.78 8.22 14.50
C PRO A 149 23.59 7.95 13.00
N GLU A 150 23.94 6.75 12.52
CA GLU A 150 23.83 6.32 11.12
C GLU A 150 22.46 5.72 10.77
N LYS A 151 21.41 5.95 11.58
CA LYS A 151 20.10 5.29 11.46
C LYS A 151 19.51 5.27 10.05
N TYR A 152 19.64 6.36 9.28
CA TYR A 152 19.08 6.44 7.94
C TYR A 152 19.82 5.55 6.94
N ALA A 153 21.14 5.44 7.06
CA ALA A 153 21.94 4.59 6.18
C ALA A 153 21.63 3.12 6.44
N LEU A 154 21.62 2.70 7.71
CA LEU A 154 21.24 1.35 8.12
C LEU A 154 19.80 1.01 7.72
N TRP A 155 18.87 1.94 7.92
CA TRP A 155 17.49 1.77 7.50
C TRP A 155 17.35 1.59 6.00
N PHE A 156 18.02 2.43 5.21
CA PHE A 156 17.96 2.33 3.76
C PHE A 156 18.60 1.04 3.23
N GLU A 157 19.70 0.60 3.82
CA GLU A 157 20.33 -0.69 3.52
C GLU A 157 19.37 -1.86 3.77
N GLU A 158 18.65 -1.87 4.89
CA GLU A 158 17.67 -2.92 5.18
C GLU A 158 16.44 -2.84 4.27
N VAL A 159 15.98 -1.64 3.90
CA VAL A 159 14.91 -1.49 2.90
C VAL A 159 15.34 -2.10 1.56
N ALA A 160 16.58 -1.84 1.14
CA ALA A 160 17.14 -2.44 -0.08
C ALA A 160 17.26 -3.96 0.05
N ALA A 161 17.76 -4.48 1.18
CA ALA A 161 17.90 -5.91 1.42
C ALA A 161 16.55 -6.65 1.50
N ARG A 162 15.53 -6.06 2.15
CA ARG A 162 14.15 -6.60 2.18
C ARG A 162 13.53 -6.63 0.80
N THR A 163 13.73 -5.56 0.02
CA THR A 163 13.24 -5.51 -1.36
C THR A 163 13.92 -6.57 -2.23
N GLY A 164 15.25 -6.72 -2.10
CA GLY A 164 16.00 -7.76 -2.82
C GLY A 164 15.52 -9.17 -2.49
N ARG A 165 15.31 -9.48 -1.19
CA ARG A 165 14.74 -10.77 -0.73
C ARG A 165 13.35 -11.02 -1.31
N LEU A 166 12.47 -10.02 -1.25
CA LEU A 166 11.11 -10.13 -1.78
C LEU A 166 11.10 -10.46 -3.28
N ILE A 167 11.92 -9.77 -4.07
CA ILE A 167 12.02 -10.05 -5.51
C ILE A 167 12.57 -11.46 -5.76
N ALA A 168 13.57 -11.90 -4.98
CA ALA A 168 14.11 -13.25 -5.09
C ALA A 168 13.03 -14.31 -4.81
N GLU A 169 12.26 -14.17 -3.73
CA GLU A 169 11.14 -15.05 -3.41
C GLU A 169 10.12 -15.10 -4.55
N TRP A 170 9.77 -13.95 -5.14
CA TRP A 170 8.86 -13.92 -6.29
C TRP A 170 9.39 -14.72 -7.48
N GLN A 171 10.69 -14.63 -7.77
CA GLN A 171 11.28 -15.40 -8.86
C GLN A 171 11.19 -16.91 -8.59
N THR A 172 11.41 -17.35 -7.35
CA THR A 172 11.41 -18.78 -6.99
C THR A 172 10.05 -19.46 -7.16
N VAL A 173 8.95 -18.71 -7.00
CA VAL A 173 7.57 -19.23 -7.16
C VAL A 173 6.93 -18.83 -8.49
N GLY A 174 7.66 -18.16 -9.38
CA GLY A 174 7.14 -17.69 -10.67
C GLY A 174 6.07 -16.59 -10.55
N PHE A 175 6.09 -15.81 -9.47
CA PHE A 175 5.11 -14.75 -9.26
C PHE A 175 5.42 -13.51 -10.12
N CYS A 176 4.48 -13.15 -10.99
CA CYS A 176 4.56 -11.96 -11.83
C CYS A 176 3.72 -10.81 -11.25
N ALA A 177 4.37 -9.86 -10.59
CA ALA A 177 3.74 -8.63 -10.11
C ALA A 177 3.43 -7.67 -11.28
N ARG A 178 2.44 -7.98 -12.12
CA ARG A 178 2.05 -7.09 -13.23
C ARG A 178 0.97 -6.12 -12.77
N ARG A 179 1.24 -4.81 -12.88
CA ARG A 179 0.22 -3.76 -12.79
C ARG A 179 -0.36 -3.57 -14.19
N TYR A 180 -1.50 -4.21 -14.48
CA TYR A 180 -2.23 -3.97 -15.73
C TYR A 180 -2.90 -2.61 -15.65
N GLU A 181 -2.60 -1.72 -16.58
CA GLU A 181 -3.52 -0.68 -17.02
C GLU A 181 -4.21 -1.26 -18.27
N TYR A 182 -5.46 -1.68 -18.12
CA TYR A 182 -6.36 -1.66 -19.26
C TYR A 182 -6.91 -0.24 -19.29
N GLY A 183 -6.51 0.52 -20.31
CA GLY A 183 -7.16 1.77 -20.68
C GLY A 183 -8.52 1.53 -21.30
#